data_AF-A0A1A7YU69-F1
#
_entry.id   AF-A0A1A7YU69-F1
#
_cell.length_a   1.000
_cell.length_b   1.000
_cell.length_c   1.000
_cell.angle_alpha   90.00
_cell.angle_beta   90.00
_cell.angle_gamma   90.00
#
_symmetry.space_group_name_H-M   'P 1'
#
loop_
_entity.id
_entity.type
_entity.pdbx_description
1 polymer ?
#
loop_
_entity_poly.entity_id
_entity_poly.type
_entity_poly.pdbx_seq_one_letter_code
_entity_poly.pdbx_strand_id
1 'polypeptide(L)'
;MQKKEHHRCHQVWRKPFYGTAIEREEYRKEIREQLKRQMEEKSAEVKLQRVSKSNDAEHLLEVDRLALSSERQQRIQHSKAMTAYRDENKRLMEQSWRDRALTRSQEALKERELLHLNPINWSGTLK
;
A
#
# COMPACT_ATOMS: atom_id res chain seq x y z
N MET A 1 -7.82 34.21 56.60
CA MET A 1 -7.35 33.63 55.33
C MET A 1 -5.82 33.58 55.27
N GLN A 2 -5.12 34.72 55.35
CA GLN A 2 -3.65 34.81 55.21
C GLN A 2 -2.82 33.91 56.15
N LYS A 3 -3.20 33.75 57.43
CA LYS A 3 -2.45 32.88 58.38
C LYS A 3 -2.53 31.38 58.04
N LYS A 4 -3.65 30.93 57.45
CA LYS A 4 -3.84 29.52 57.04
C LYS A 4 -3.01 29.20 55.80
N GLU A 5 -2.97 30.10 54.82
CA GLU A 5 -2.14 29.96 53.62
C GLU A 5 -0.65 30.02 53.95
N HIS A 6 -0.24 30.95 54.82
CA HIS A 6 1.13 31.01 55.33
C HIS A 6 1.54 29.70 56.04
N HIS A 7 0.69 29.17 56.92
CA HIS A 7 0.94 27.87 57.57
C HIS A 7 1.04 26.72 56.56
N ARG A 8 0.14 26.67 55.57
CA ARG A 8 0.15 25.64 54.54
C ARG A 8 1.43 25.68 53.70
N CYS A 9 1.87 26.87 53.29
CA CYS A 9 3.09 27.03 52.52
C CYS A 9 4.33 26.71 53.35
N HIS A 10 4.45 27.24 54.57
CA HIS A 10 5.67 27.08 55.38
C HIS A 10 5.81 25.71 56.06
N GLN A 11 4.74 24.95 56.27
CA GLN A 11 4.85 23.60 56.85
C GLN A 11 5.63 22.63 55.96
N VAL A 12 5.57 22.80 54.64
CA VAL A 12 6.28 21.96 53.67
C VAL A 12 7.80 22.22 53.73
N TRP A 13 8.21 23.49 53.86
CA TRP A 13 9.62 23.90 53.95
C TRP A 13 10.21 23.77 55.36
N ARG A 14 9.37 23.59 56.38
CA ARG A 14 9.81 23.39 57.76
C ARG A 14 10.54 22.07 57.93
N LYS A 15 10.03 20.97 57.37
CA LYS A 15 10.61 19.62 57.54
C LYS A 15 12.03 19.49 56.97
N PRO A 16 12.36 20.01 55.78
CA PRO A 16 13.69 19.88 55.19
C PRO A 16 14.77 20.74 55.88
N PHE A 17 14.41 21.94 56.34
CA PHE A 17 15.39 22.93 56.83
C PHE A 17 15.38 23.12 58.35
N TYR A 18 14.22 22.97 59.00
CA TYR A 18 14.01 23.29 60.42
C TYR A 18 13.40 22.13 61.23
N GLY A 19 13.32 20.94 60.63
CA GLY A 19 12.86 19.71 61.30
C GLY A 19 13.96 19.08 62.15
N THR A 20 13.56 18.14 63.02
CA THR A 20 14.49 17.28 63.75
C THR A 20 15.33 16.43 62.79
N ALA A 21 16.47 15.91 63.25
CA ALA A 21 17.37 15.11 62.41
C ALA A 21 16.65 13.89 61.76
N ILE A 22 15.68 13.32 62.46
CA ILE A 22 14.85 12.20 62.00
C ILE A 22 13.89 12.67 60.88
N GLU A 23 13.11 13.73 61.11
CA GLU A 23 12.17 14.27 60.11
C GLU A 23 12.87 14.70 58.81
N ARG A 24 14.08 15.24 58.93
CA ARG A 24 14.91 15.60 57.76
C ARG A 24 15.33 14.37 56.96
N GLU A 25 15.68 13.27 57.64
CA GLU A 25 16.07 12.04 56.96
C GLU A 25 14.89 11.33 56.32
N GLU A 26 13.73 11.33 56.97
CA GLU A 26 12.48 10.83 56.41
C GLU A 26 12.08 11.59 55.14
N TYR A 27 12.17 12.92 55.15
CA TYR A 27 11.94 13.74 53.96
C TYR A 27 12.91 13.38 52.83
N ARG A 28 14.22 13.25 53.13
CA ARG A 28 15.21 12.83 52.12
C ARG A 28 14.96 11.42 51.58
N LYS A 29 14.45 10.52 52.42
CA LYS A 29 14.06 9.16 52.01
C LYS A 29 12.83 9.20 51.09
N GLU A 30 11.81 9.97 51.44
CA GLU A 30 10.60 10.13 50.63
C GLU A 30 10.92 10.70 49.24
N ILE A 31 11.75 11.75 49.16
CA ILE A 31 12.20 12.31 47.88
C ILE A 31 12.96 11.27 47.06
N ARG A 32 13.87 10.49 47.68
CA ARG A 32 14.57 9.40 46.99
C ARG A 32 13.62 8.34 46.45
N GLU A 33 12.60 7.96 47.21
CA GLU A 33 11.60 6.98 46.76
C GLU A 33 10.74 7.53 45.61
N GLN A 34 10.31 8.79 45.69
CA GLN A 34 9.56 9.43 44.60
C GLN A 34 10.39 9.50 43.31
N LEU A 35 11.67 9.88 43.40
CA LEU A 35 12.57 9.91 42.25
C LEU A 35 12.78 8.52 41.64
N LYS A 36 12.93 7.48 42.47
CA LYS A 36 13.01 6.08 41.98
C LYS A 36 11.77 5.69 41.21
N ARG A 37 10.57 5.95 41.75
CA ARG A 37 9.30 5.66 41.05
C ARG A 37 9.22 6.40 39.72
N GLN A 38 9.55 7.70 39.68
CA GLN A 38 9.56 8.48 38.45
C GLN A 38 10.55 7.92 37.42
N MET A 39 11.74 7.49 37.84
CA MET A 39 12.71 6.86 36.96
C MET A 39 12.21 5.52 36.41
N GLU A 40 11.59 4.70 37.25
CA GLU A 40 11.02 3.41 36.86
C GLU A 40 9.88 3.59 35.85
N GLU A 41 8.93 4.49 36.14
CA GLU A 41 7.83 4.86 35.25
C GLU A 41 8.34 5.36 33.89
N LYS A 42 9.30 6.28 33.89
CA LYS A 42 9.90 6.80 32.65
C LYS A 42 10.62 5.71 31.87
N SER A 43 11.31 4.81 32.55
CA SER A 43 11.98 3.68 31.89
C SER A 43 10.97 2.72 31.25
N ALA A 44 9.83 2.46 31.92
CA ALA A 44 8.77 1.61 31.40
C ALA A 44 8.08 2.25 30.20
N GLU A 45 7.81 3.56 30.27
CA GLU A 45 7.25 4.35 29.17
C GLU A 45 8.14 4.27 27.92
N VAL A 46 9.45 4.49 28.08
CA VAL A 46 10.40 4.41 26.95
C VAL A 46 10.47 3.01 26.37
N LYS A 47 10.44 1.96 27.20
CA LYS A 47 10.41 0.57 26.72
C LYS A 47 9.15 0.30 25.90
N LEU A 48 7.98 0.72 26.40
CA LEU A 48 6.71 0.55 25.70
C LEU A 48 6.71 1.29 24.35
N GLN A 49 7.19 2.55 24.34
CA GLN A 49 7.31 3.32 23.10
C GLN A 49 8.25 2.67 22.09
N ARG A 50 9.36 2.06 22.54
CA ARG A 50 10.28 1.33 21.65
C ARG A 50 9.62 0.08 21.06
N VAL A 51 8.89 -0.68 21.88
CA VAL A 51 8.15 -1.87 21.39
C VAL A 51 7.08 -1.46 20.39
N SER A 52 6.30 -0.42 20.68
CA SER A 52 5.31 0.12 19.74
C SER A 52 5.94 0.51 18.40
N LYS A 53 7.04 1.27 18.43
CA LYS A 53 7.76 1.67 17.21
C LYS A 53 8.32 0.49 16.43
N SER A 54 8.78 -0.57 17.11
CA SER A 54 9.24 -1.80 16.47
C SER A 54 8.09 -2.49 15.74
N ASN A 55 6.95 -2.64 16.42
CA ASN A 55 5.76 -3.26 15.84
C ASN A 55 5.22 -2.45 14.64
N ASP A 56 5.20 -1.12 14.75
CA ASP A 56 4.77 -0.25 13.66
C ASP A 56 5.71 -0.38 12.45
N ALA A 57 7.03 -0.47 12.68
CA ALA A 57 8.01 -0.68 11.62
C ALA A 57 7.85 -2.05 10.95
N GLU A 58 7.66 -3.12 11.73
CA GLU A 58 7.39 -4.46 11.20
C GLU A 58 6.10 -4.50 10.37
N HIS A 59 5.04 -3.84 10.84
CA HIS A 59 3.80 -3.72 10.09
C HIS A 59 4.00 -2.99 8.76
N LEU A 60 4.74 -1.87 8.75
CA LEU A 60 5.02 -1.14 7.51
C LEU A 60 5.82 -1.98 6.51
N LEU A 61 6.80 -2.75 6.97
CA LEU A 61 7.57 -3.67 6.13
C LEU A 61 6.68 -4.75 5.52
N GLU A 62 5.75 -5.32 6.29
CA GLU A 62 4.84 -6.34 5.79
C GLU A 62 3.85 -5.76 4.76
N VAL A 63 3.33 -4.56 5.01
CA VAL A 63 2.46 -3.86 4.05
C VAL A 63 3.20 -3.60 2.73
N ASP A 64 4.44 -3.13 2.79
CA ASP A 64 5.25 -2.88 1.59
C ASP A 64 5.53 -4.18 0.83
N ARG A 65 5.89 -5.25 1.53
CA ARG A 65 6.08 -6.59 0.96
C ARG A 65 4.84 -7.06 0.21
N LEU A 66 3.66 -6.91 0.82
CA LEU A 66 2.38 -7.30 0.21
C LEU A 66 2.07 -6.44 -1.01
N ALA A 67 2.29 -5.12 -0.94
CA ALA A 67 2.08 -4.20 -2.05
C ALA A 67 2.93 -4.56 -3.27
N LEU A 68 4.23 -4.81 -3.07
CA LEU A 68 5.15 -5.24 -4.13
C LEU A 68 4.73 -6.58 -4.75
N SER A 69 4.29 -7.53 -3.92
CA SER A 69 3.80 -8.83 -4.40
C SER A 69 2.54 -8.70 -5.27
N SER A 70 1.61 -7.84 -4.84
CA SER A 70 0.37 -7.56 -5.56
C SER A 70 0.64 -6.86 -6.89
N GLU A 71 1.51 -5.85 -6.89
CA GLU A 71 1.89 -5.14 -8.11
C GLU A 71 2.53 -6.08 -9.13
N ARG A 72 3.46 -6.93 -8.68
CA ARG A 72 4.08 -7.95 -9.53
C ARG A 72 3.03 -8.86 -10.15
N GLN A 73 2.06 -9.33 -9.36
CA GLN A 73 1.00 -10.20 -9.84
C GLN A 73 0.09 -9.49 -10.87
N GLN A 74 -0.27 -8.23 -10.61
CA GLN A 74 -1.04 -7.42 -11.54
C GLN A 74 -0.31 -7.21 -12.87
N ARG A 75 0.99 -6.93 -12.85
CA ARG A 75 1.81 -6.82 -14.06
C ARG A 75 1.83 -8.11 -14.87
N ILE A 76 1.96 -9.26 -14.20
CA ILE A 76 1.92 -10.58 -14.86
C ILE A 76 0.54 -10.82 -15.48
N GLN A 77 -0.54 -10.57 -14.75
CA GLN A 77 -1.91 -10.75 -15.25
C GLN A 77 -2.18 -9.85 -16.45
N HIS A 78 -1.79 -8.58 -16.36
CA HIS A 78 -1.93 -7.62 -17.45
C HIS A 78 -1.15 -8.07 -18.69
N SER A 79 0.11 -8.48 -18.54
CA SER A 79 0.93 -9.00 -19.65
C SER A 79 0.30 -10.24 -20.30
N LYS A 80 -0.23 -11.17 -19.51
CA LYS A 80 -0.95 -12.35 -20.03
C LYS A 80 -2.19 -11.94 -20.81
N ALA A 81 -3.00 -11.02 -20.27
CA ALA A 81 -4.19 -10.53 -20.93
C ALA A 81 -3.85 -9.86 -22.27
N MET A 82 -2.82 -8.98 -22.30
CA MET A 82 -2.37 -8.33 -23.53
C MET A 82 -1.86 -9.33 -24.57
N THR A 83 -1.15 -10.37 -24.13
CA THR A 83 -0.70 -11.45 -25.02
C THR A 83 -1.89 -12.18 -25.64
N ALA A 84 -2.91 -12.52 -24.83
CA ALA A 84 -4.13 -13.16 -25.32
C ALA A 84 -4.88 -12.29 -26.33
N TYR A 85 -5.03 -10.98 -26.07
CA TYR A 85 -5.64 -10.06 -27.03
C TYR A 85 -4.86 -9.97 -28.34
N ARG A 86 -3.52 -9.89 -28.26
CA ARG A 86 -2.66 -9.87 -29.46
C ARG A 86 -2.87 -11.12 -30.31
N ASP A 87 -2.88 -12.29 -29.68
CA ASP A 87 -2.99 -13.57 -30.37
C ASP A 87 -4.39 -13.74 -31.00
N GLU A 88 -5.44 -13.32 -30.30
CA GLU A 88 -6.81 -13.34 -30.85
C GLU A 88 -6.97 -12.36 -32.01
N ASN A 89 -6.41 -11.15 -31.90
CA ASN A 89 -6.40 -10.18 -33.01
C ASN A 89 -5.68 -10.74 -34.24
N LYS A 90 -4.55 -11.45 -34.04
CA LYS A 90 -3.86 -12.13 -35.14
C LYS A 90 -4.75 -13.20 -35.78
N ARG A 91 -5.42 -14.02 -34.97
CA ARG A 91 -6.36 -15.05 -35.44
C ARG A 91 -7.48 -14.45 -36.30
N LEU A 92 -8.08 -13.35 -35.83
CA LEU A 92 -9.14 -12.63 -36.54
C LEU A 92 -8.66 -12.01 -37.85
N MET A 93 -7.47 -11.41 -37.87
CA MET A 93 -6.87 -10.87 -39.10
C MET A 93 -6.62 -11.97 -40.13
N GLU A 94 -6.06 -13.10 -39.71
CA GLU A 94 -5.82 -14.23 -40.60
C GLU A 94 -7.12 -14.81 -41.15
N GLN A 95 -8.15 -14.95 -40.31
CA GLN A 95 -9.47 -15.38 -40.76
C GLN A 95 -10.06 -14.40 -41.79
N SER A 96 -10.04 -13.10 -41.49
CA SER A 96 -10.53 -12.05 -42.39
C SER A 96 -9.76 -12.02 -43.71
N TRP A 97 -8.48 -12.40 -43.71
CA TRP A 97 -7.68 -12.51 -44.93
C TRP A 97 -8.08 -13.73 -45.77
N ARG A 98 -8.29 -14.90 -45.14
CA ARG A 98 -8.80 -16.11 -45.80
C ARG A 98 -10.19 -15.87 -46.39
N ASP A 99 -11.10 -15.25 -45.64
CA ASP A 99 -12.46 -14.96 -46.09
C ASP A 99 -12.44 -14.02 -47.31
N ARG A 100 -11.66 -12.95 -47.27
CA ARG A 100 -11.49 -12.05 -48.42
C ARG A 100 -10.89 -12.73 -49.64
N ALA A 101 -9.94 -13.66 -49.44
CA ALA A 101 -9.38 -14.43 -50.54
C ALA A 101 -10.42 -15.37 -51.16
N LEU A 102 -11.24 -16.02 -50.34
CA LEU A 102 -12.34 -16.88 -50.78
C LEU A 102 -13.39 -16.07 -51.55
N THR A 103 -13.83 -14.94 -51.01
CA THR A 103 -14.80 -14.05 -51.68
C THR A 103 -14.30 -13.61 -53.04
N ARG A 104 -13.05 -13.15 -53.16
CA ARG A 104 -12.45 -12.78 -54.45
C ARG A 104 -12.41 -13.95 -55.43
N SER A 105 -12.10 -15.16 -54.96
CA SER A 105 -12.10 -16.35 -55.83
C SER A 105 -13.50 -16.70 -56.32
N GLN A 106 -14.51 -16.58 -55.46
CA GLN A 106 -15.91 -16.83 -55.83
C GLN A 106 -16.44 -15.78 -56.80
N GLU A 107 -16.11 -14.51 -56.57
CA GLU A 107 -16.44 -13.40 -57.48
C GLU A 107 -15.83 -13.65 -58.86
N ALA A 108 -14.54 -14.01 -58.94
CA ALA A 108 -13.89 -14.33 -60.20
C ALA A 108 -14.53 -15.52 -60.94
N LEU A 109 -15.00 -16.54 -60.23
CA LEU A 109 -15.75 -17.65 -60.84
C LEU A 109 -17.10 -17.19 -61.39
N LYS A 110 -17.87 -16.42 -60.61
CA LYS A 110 -19.16 -15.87 -61.06
C LYS A 110 -18.99 -14.98 -62.28
N GLU A 111 -17.95 -14.14 -62.31
CA GLU A 111 -17.66 -13.29 -63.48
C GLU A 111 -17.33 -14.13 -64.72
N ARG A 112 -16.57 -15.22 -64.58
CA ARG A 112 -16.32 -16.15 -65.71
C ARG A 112 -17.61 -16.80 -66.22
N GLU A 113 -18.48 -17.24 -65.32
CA GLU A 113 -19.79 -17.77 -65.69
C GLU A 113 -20.65 -16.73 -66.42
N LEU A 114 -20.64 -15.48 -65.97
CA LEU A 114 -21.33 -14.37 -66.65
C LEU A 114 -20.75 -14.08 -68.03
N LEU A 115 -19.42 -14.18 -68.21
CA LEU A 115 -18.78 -14.00 -69.52
C LEU A 115 -19.20 -15.06 -70.55
N HIS A 116 -19.55 -16.27 -70.11
CA HIS A 116 -20.14 -17.27 -71.00
C HIS A 116 -21.52 -16.86 -71.53
N LEU A 117 -22.26 -16.04 -70.78
CA LEU A 117 -23.59 -15.54 -71.17
C LEU A 117 -23.54 -14.18 -71.88
N ASN A 118 -22.59 -13.32 -71.50
CA ASN A 118 -22.36 -12.00 -72.09
C ASN A 118 -20.85 -11.75 -72.22
N PRO A 119 -20.29 -11.69 -73.44
CA PRO A 119 -18.85 -11.68 -73.65
C PRO A 119 -18.13 -10.39 -73.22
N ILE A 120 -18.86 -9.34 -72.82
CA ILE A 120 -18.26 -8.06 -72.42
C ILE A 120 -17.97 -8.06 -70.92
N ASN A 121 -16.69 -7.91 -70.56
CA ASN A 121 -16.23 -7.75 -69.18
C ASN A 121 -16.45 -6.31 -68.69
N TRP A 122 -17.69 -5.96 -68.34
CA TRP A 122 -18.06 -4.63 -67.88
C TRP A 122 -17.39 -4.21 -66.56
N SER A 123 -16.97 -5.17 -65.71
CA SER A 123 -16.35 -4.91 -64.40
C SER A 123 -14.83 -4.75 -64.45
N GLY A 124 -14.16 -5.24 -65.51
CA GLY A 124 -12.71 -5.07 -65.71
C GLY A 124 -11.84 -5.79 -64.67
N THR A 125 -12.41 -6.71 -63.91
CA THR A 125 -11.80 -7.39 -62.75
C THR A 125 -11.08 -8.70 -63.11
N LEU A 126 -11.47 -9.33 -64.22
CA LEU A 126 -10.74 -10.43 -64.84
C LEU A 126 -9.62 -9.89 -65.74
N LYS A 127 -8.36 -10.18 -65.39
CA LYS A 127 -7.18 -9.94 -66.24
C LYS A 127 -6.92 -11.10 -67.20
#